data_AF-A0A480BPY7-F1
#
_entry.id   AF-A0A480BPY7-F1
#
_cell.length_a   1.000
_cell.length_b   1.000
_cell.length_c   1.000
_cell.angle_alpha   90.00
_cell.angle_beta   90.00
_cell.angle_gamma   90.00
#
_symmetry.space_group_name_H-M   'P 1'
#
loop_
_entity.id
_entity.type
_entity.pdbx_description
1 polymer ?
#
loop_
_entity_poly.entity_id
_entity_poly.type
_entity_poly.pdbx_seq_one_letter_code
_entity_poly.pdbx_strand_id
1 'polypeptide(L)'
;MPAEWEAQDAIALAWPHVASNWPEGLGPIEATFDAMVAAIADHQPVLLIAGTPACAAELSRYERRYGIERVRVLDLPTDDIWVRDYGPLQVDRTGQRVWLGYRFDGWGGKFSCDRDSRIAPSLADEPMLRPDTYHSIGLVTEGGNIESDGTGTLLTNMDCLTHPNRNKPEAAGRLVDSLREMAGFDRVIGITGVRLLGDDTDGHIDTLARFCRTDAILFATCDPGDTEQYPLLAPLEDQLAATRTTSEAAYDLLAVPLPQPLRSPDGDRLPASYLNFLITNEKVLIPIYGDPA
;
A
#
# COMPACT_ATOMS: atom_id res chain seq x y z
N MET A 1 -14.48 4.28 -3.25
CA MET A 1 -13.25 3.54 -3.55
C MET A 1 -13.56 2.07 -3.29
N PRO A 2 -13.31 1.15 -4.24
CA PRO A 2 -13.51 -0.27 -4.00
C PRO A 2 -12.60 -0.79 -2.88
N ALA A 3 -13.03 -1.85 -2.20
CA ALA A 3 -12.18 -2.59 -1.28
C ALA A 3 -11.13 -3.41 -2.06
N GLU A 4 -10.02 -3.77 -1.42
CA GLU A 4 -8.95 -4.53 -2.08
C GLU A 4 -9.38 -5.93 -2.51
N TRP A 5 -10.35 -6.54 -1.82
CA TRP A 5 -10.89 -7.87 -2.16
C TRP A 5 -11.92 -7.88 -3.29
N GLU A 6 -12.31 -6.70 -3.81
CA GLU A 6 -13.18 -6.64 -4.97
C GLU A 6 -12.44 -7.08 -6.24
N ALA A 7 -13.18 -7.34 -7.32
CA ALA A 7 -12.58 -7.84 -8.55
C ALA A 7 -11.56 -6.84 -9.14
N GLN A 8 -10.37 -7.33 -9.44
CA GLN A 8 -9.22 -6.56 -9.90
C GLN A 8 -8.88 -6.89 -11.35
N ASP A 9 -8.52 -5.88 -12.14
CA ASP A 9 -8.07 -6.08 -13.53
C ASP A 9 -6.60 -6.46 -13.63
N ALA A 10 -5.75 -5.94 -12.74
CA ALA A 10 -4.33 -6.26 -12.69
C ALA A 10 -3.71 -5.85 -11.35
N ILE A 11 -2.49 -6.33 -11.09
CA ILE A 11 -1.60 -5.82 -10.04
C ILE A 11 -0.42 -5.13 -10.68
N ALA A 12 -0.10 -3.93 -10.19
CA ALA A 12 1.14 -3.24 -10.52
C ALA A 12 2.24 -3.63 -9.52
N LEU A 13 3.43 -3.92 -10.04
CA LEU A 13 4.66 -4.12 -9.26
C LEU A 13 5.77 -3.26 -9.87
N ALA A 14 6.55 -2.57 -9.04
CA ALA A 14 7.74 -1.86 -9.48
C ALA A 14 9.00 -2.63 -9.13
N TRP A 15 9.80 -2.95 -10.16
CA TRP A 15 10.94 -3.83 -10.05
C TRP A 15 12.11 -3.15 -9.31
N PRO A 16 12.78 -3.83 -8.36
CA PRO A 16 13.98 -3.31 -7.72
C PRO A 16 15.14 -3.18 -8.71
N HIS A 17 16.00 -2.16 -8.56
CA HIS A 17 17.14 -1.98 -9.46
C HIS A 17 18.29 -1.22 -8.77
N VAL A 18 19.50 -1.30 -9.32
CA VAL A 18 20.72 -0.69 -8.72
C VAL A 18 20.64 0.81 -8.50
N ALA A 19 19.80 1.52 -9.27
CA ALA A 19 19.58 2.95 -9.14
C ALA A 19 18.40 3.33 -8.21
N SER A 20 17.78 2.35 -7.54
CA SER A 20 16.72 2.59 -6.56
C SER A 20 17.31 2.76 -5.17
N ASN A 21 16.47 2.95 -4.16
CA ASN A 21 16.89 2.97 -2.76
C ASN A 21 17.36 1.60 -2.22
N TRP A 22 17.50 0.58 -3.09
CA TRP A 22 17.98 -0.78 -2.78
C TRP A 22 19.27 -1.14 -3.54
N PRO A 23 20.39 -0.41 -3.34
CA PRO A 23 21.61 -0.63 -4.12
C PRO A 23 22.30 -1.96 -3.80
N GLU A 24 22.02 -2.55 -2.64
CA GLU A 24 22.60 -3.81 -2.16
C GLU A 24 21.50 -4.86 -1.94
N GLY A 25 21.87 -6.13 -1.96
CA GLY A 25 20.92 -7.21 -1.67
C GLY A 25 19.82 -7.43 -2.72
N LEU A 26 20.00 -6.92 -3.95
CA LEU A 26 19.00 -7.04 -5.02
C LEU A 26 18.59 -8.48 -5.31
N GLY A 27 19.52 -9.44 -5.35
CA GLY A 27 19.21 -10.83 -5.72
C GLY A 27 18.06 -11.46 -4.91
N PRO A 28 18.11 -11.45 -3.56
CA PRO A 28 16.99 -11.88 -2.72
C PRO A 28 15.68 -11.09 -2.94
N ILE A 29 15.76 -9.78 -3.18
CA ILE A 29 14.58 -8.94 -3.44
C ILE A 29 13.96 -9.33 -4.80
N GLU A 30 14.77 -9.40 -5.85
CA GLU A 30 14.36 -9.85 -7.19
C GLU A 30 13.75 -11.27 -7.16
N ALA A 31 14.32 -12.18 -6.37
CA ALA A 31 13.75 -13.52 -6.20
C ALA A 31 12.35 -13.48 -5.54
N THR A 32 12.12 -12.55 -4.63
CA THR A 32 10.80 -12.32 -4.02
C THR A 32 9.83 -11.76 -5.05
N PHE A 33 10.25 -10.79 -5.87
CA PHE A 33 9.43 -10.27 -6.96
C PHE A 33 9.16 -11.30 -8.04
N ASP A 34 10.13 -12.15 -8.40
CA ASP A 34 9.95 -13.28 -9.32
C ASP A 34 8.84 -14.21 -8.79
N ALA A 35 8.85 -14.52 -7.49
CA ALA A 35 7.83 -15.35 -6.84
C ALA A 35 6.44 -14.68 -6.84
N MET A 36 6.37 -13.37 -6.56
CA MET A 36 5.11 -12.62 -6.62
C MET A 36 4.55 -12.60 -8.05
N VAL A 37 5.36 -12.27 -9.06
CA VAL A 37 4.93 -12.29 -10.47
C VAL A 37 4.41 -13.66 -10.85
N ALA A 38 5.13 -14.74 -10.51
CA ALA A 38 4.68 -16.10 -10.80
C ALA A 38 3.37 -16.48 -10.08
N ALA A 39 3.22 -16.08 -8.82
CA ALA A 39 2.02 -16.38 -8.03
C ALA A 39 0.77 -15.65 -8.56
N ILE A 40 0.93 -14.41 -9.02
CA ILE A 40 -0.15 -13.55 -9.51
C ILE A 40 -0.50 -13.89 -10.98
N ALA A 41 0.50 -14.03 -11.84
CA ALA A 41 0.32 -14.26 -13.29
C ALA A 41 -0.35 -15.61 -13.63
N ASP A 42 -0.47 -16.50 -12.65
CA ASP A 42 -1.23 -17.76 -12.76
C ASP A 42 -2.73 -17.51 -12.94
N HIS A 43 -3.28 -16.46 -12.32
CA HIS A 43 -4.72 -16.21 -12.29
C HIS A 43 -5.12 -14.79 -12.73
N GLN A 44 -4.29 -13.77 -12.56
CA GLN A 44 -4.63 -12.37 -12.93
C GLN A 44 -3.48 -11.60 -13.61
N PRO A 45 -3.78 -10.56 -14.41
CA PRO A 45 -2.76 -9.76 -15.07
C PRO A 45 -1.79 -9.06 -14.09
N VAL A 46 -0.56 -8.86 -14.54
CA VAL A 46 0.51 -8.12 -13.84
C VAL A 46 1.06 -7.02 -14.75
N LEU A 47 1.08 -5.79 -14.25
CA LEU A 47 1.88 -4.71 -14.82
C LEU A 47 3.21 -4.65 -14.08
N LEU A 48 4.30 -4.84 -14.81
CA LEU A 48 5.64 -4.85 -14.25
C LEU A 48 6.39 -3.59 -14.67
N ILE A 49 6.45 -2.61 -13.78
CA ILE A 49 7.17 -1.36 -13.97
C ILE A 49 8.67 -1.66 -13.80
N ALA A 50 9.44 -1.52 -14.87
CA ALA A 50 10.81 -2.02 -14.90
C ALA A 50 11.82 -1.13 -14.17
N GLY A 51 11.53 0.16 -14.00
CA GLY A 51 12.40 1.14 -13.34
C GLY A 51 13.63 1.57 -14.14
N THR A 52 14.15 0.72 -15.03
CA THR A 52 15.20 1.06 -16.00
C THR A 52 15.02 0.34 -17.34
N PRO A 53 15.55 0.89 -18.45
CA PRO A 53 15.53 0.19 -19.75
C PRO A 53 16.26 -1.15 -19.75
N ALA A 54 17.32 -1.29 -18.92
CA ALA A 54 18.05 -2.54 -18.78
C ALA A 54 17.17 -3.62 -18.12
N CYS A 55 16.51 -3.27 -17.02
CA CYS A 55 15.52 -4.14 -16.39
C CYS A 55 14.37 -4.46 -17.35
N ALA A 56 13.87 -3.50 -18.14
CA ALA A 56 12.78 -3.75 -19.10
C ALA A 56 13.18 -4.83 -20.13
N ALA A 57 14.40 -4.76 -20.65
CA ALA A 57 14.93 -5.77 -21.56
C ALA A 57 15.01 -7.16 -20.90
N GLU A 58 15.47 -7.25 -19.65
CA GLU A 58 15.55 -8.53 -18.92
C GLU A 58 14.18 -9.09 -18.53
N LEU A 59 13.26 -8.23 -18.13
CA LEU A 59 11.92 -8.58 -17.68
C LEU A 59 10.99 -8.97 -18.82
N SER A 60 11.33 -8.65 -20.07
CA SER A 60 10.63 -9.17 -21.27
C SER A 60 10.54 -10.71 -21.31
N ARG A 61 11.35 -11.43 -20.50
CA ARG A 61 11.21 -12.87 -20.25
C ARG A 61 9.82 -13.24 -19.73
N TYR A 62 9.18 -12.37 -18.96
CA TYR A 62 7.85 -12.58 -18.40
C TYR A 62 6.76 -12.51 -19.45
N GLU A 63 6.82 -11.52 -20.34
CA GLU A 63 5.90 -11.42 -21.47
C GLU A 63 6.03 -12.64 -22.39
N ARG A 64 7.26 -13.14 -22.62
CA ARG A 64 7.49 -14.38 -23.39
C ARG A 64 6.92 -15.62 -22.71
N ARG A 65 6.96 -15.68 -21.38
CA ARG A 65 6.52 -16.84 -20.59
C ARG A 65 4.99 -16.89 -20.44
N TYR A 66 4.38 -15.76 -20.14
CA TYR A 66 2.96 -15.68 -19.76
C TYR A 66 2.07 -15.06 -20.85
N GLY A 67 2.67 -14.39 -21.84
CA GLY A 67 1.96 -13.58 -22.83
C GLY A 67 1.78 -12.14 -22.35
N ILE A 68 1.82 -11.19 -23.29
CA ILE A 68 1.77 -9.74 -23.02
C ILE A 68 0.46 -9.29 -22.34
N GLU A 69 -0.63 -10.01 -22.56
CA GLU A 69 -1.93 -9.75 -21.91
C GLU A 69 -1.95 -10.20 -20.43
N ARG A 70 -1.05 -11.10 -20.04
CA ARG A 70 -0.95 -11.62 -18.67
C ARG A 70 0.13 -10.93 -17.87
N VAL A 71 1.32 -10.73 -18.45
CA VAL A 71 2.36 -9.91 -17.85
C VAL A 71 2.80 -8.90 -18.89
N ARG A 72 2.67 -7.62 -18.54
CA ARG A 72 3.06 -6.49 -19.38
C ARG A 72 4.20 -5.74 -18.70
N VAL A 73 5.32 -5.59 -19.40
CA VAL A 73 6.48 -4.85 -18.88
C VAL A 73 6.40 -3.40 -19.35
N LEU A 74 6.51 -2.47 -18.41
CA LEU A 74 6.50 -1.03 -18.67
C LEU A 74 7.90 -0.46 -18.45
N ASP A 75 8.48 0.11 -19.50
CA ASP A 75 9.74 0.86 -19.42
C ASP A 75 9.49 2.27 -18.88
N LEU A 76 9.15 2.34 -17.59
CA LEU A 76 8.96 3.57 -16.85
C LEU A 76 10.04 3.66 -15.75
N PRO A 77 10.73 4.80 -15.63
CA PRO A 77 11.77 4.96 -14.63
C PRO A 77 11.18 5.15 -13.23
N THR A 78 11.80 4.58 -12.21
CA THR A 78 11.40 4.68 -10.79
C THR A 78 12.58 5.07 -9.90
N ASP A 79 12.30 5.63 -8.73
CA ASP A 79 13.23 5.80 -7.62
C ASP A 79 13.15 4.64 -6.62
N ASP A 80 11.96 4.07 -6.42
CA ASP A 80 11.75 2.99 -5.46
C ASP A 80 10.68 1.98 -5.90
N ILE A 81 10.53 0.89 -5.16
CA ILE A 81 9.65 -0.25 -5.48
C ILE A 81 8.19 -0.08 -5.03
N TRP A 82 7.89 1.00 -4.32
CA TRP A 82 6.65 1.14 -3.53
C TRP A 82 5.47 1.70 -4.34
N VAL A 83 5.08 1.00 -5.40
CA VAL A 83 3.95 1.43 -6.26
C VAL A 83 2.61 1.53 -5.52
N ARG A 84 2.49 0.88 -4.35
CA ARG A 84 1.39 1.11 -3.40
C ARG A 84 1.26 2.60 -3.03
N ASP A 85 2.38 3.27 -2.82
CA ASP A 85 2.40 4.60 -2.25
C ASP A 85 2.34 5.69 -3.30
N TYR A 86 2.94 5.49 -4.48
CA TYR A 86 2.94 6.49 -5.55
C TYR A 86 2.03 6.15 -6.75
N GLY A 87 1.39 4.99 -6.75
CA GLY A 87 0.37 4.61 -7.73
C GLY A 87 -0.94 5.40 -7.55
N PRO A 88 -1.84 5.39 -8.55
CA PRO A 88 -3.13 6.05 -8.42
C PRO A 88 -4.09 5.27 -7.50
N LEU A 89 -5.01 5.96 -6.84
CA LEU A 89 -6.18 5.32 -6.21
C LEU A 89 -7.28 5.13 -7.25
N GLN A 90 -7.86 3.94 -7.35
CA GLN A 90 -9.04 3.71 -8.18
C GLN A 90 -10.32 4.03 -7.41
N VAL A 91 -11.23 4.77 -8.06
CA VAL A 91 -12.55 5.09 -7.53
C VAL A 91 -13.59 4.89 -8.62
N ASP A 92 -14.71 4.25 -8.27
CA ASP A 92 -15.83 4.08 -9.19
C ASP A 92 -16.85 5.19 -8.95
N ARG A 93 -17.09 6.01 -9.98
CA ARG A 93 -18.01 7.15 -9.94
C ARG A 93 -19.04 7.03 -11.03
N THR A 94 -20.31 6.81 -10.65
CA THR A 94 -21.44 6.71 -11.60
C THR A 94 -21.19 5.71 -12.74
N GLY A 95 -20.53 4.58 -12.43
CA GLY A 95 -20.16 3.56 -13.40
C GLY A 95 -18.93 3.88 -14.26
N GLN A 96 -18.21 4.97 -13.96
CA GLN A 96 -16.92 5.30 -14.58
C GLN A 96 -15.77 4.95 -13.65
N ARG A 97 -14.71 4.39 -14.22
CA ARG A 97 -13.43 4.20 -13.54
C ARG A 97 -12.68 5.51 -13.53
N VAL A 98 -12.50 6.07 -12.34
CA VAL A 98 -11.71 7.26 -12.13
C VAL A 98 -10.45 6.89 -11.37
N TRP A 99 -9.31 7.38 -11.84
CA TRP A 99 -8.05 7.29 -11.10
C TRP A 99 -7.73 8.62 -10.46
N LEU A 100 -7.51 8.61 -9.15
CA LEU A 100 -7.06 9.74 -8.38
C LEU A 100 -5.54 9.66 -8.21
N GLY A 101 -4.84 10.51 -8.95
CA GLY A 101 -3.43 10.79 -8.68
C GLY A 101 -3.29 11.81 -7.56
N TYR A 102 -2.14 11.78 -6.89
CA TYR A 102 -1.80 12.69 -5.80
C TYR A 102 -0.28 12.94 -5.84
N ARG A 103 0.20 13.83 -4.98
CA ARG A 103 1.64 14.10 -4.90
C ARG A 103 2.27 13.06 -3.96
N PHE A 104 3.22 12.27 -4.46
CA PHE A 104 4.12 11.51 -3.60
C PHE A 104 5.39 12.35 -3.35
N ASP A 105 5.86 12.42 -2.10
CA ASP A 105 7.00 13.23 -1.69
C ASP A 105 8.11 12.44 -0.97
N GLY A 106 8.11 11.11 -1.09
CA GLY A 106 9.10 10.25 -0.43
C GLY A 106 8.93 10.24 1.08
N TRP A 107 7.69 10.02 1.54
CA TRP A 107 7.27 9.99 2.95
C TRP A 107 7.75 11.21 3.75
N GLY A 108 7.45 12.41 3.24
CA GLY A 108 7.82 13.68 3.84
C GLY A 108 9.25 14.12 3.55
N GLY A 109 9.77 13.78 2.36
CA GLY A 109 11.10 14.15 1.89
C GLY A 109 12.24 13.32 2.48
N LYS A 110 11.95 12.12 3.02
CA LYS A 110 12.96 11.19 3.54
C LYS A 110 13.78 10.57 2.41
N PHE A 111 13.16 10.36 1.25
CA PHE A 111 13.79 9.73 0.10
C PHE A 111 13.52 10.52 -1.20
N SER A 112 14.34 10.28 -2.22
CA SER A 112 14.11 10.85 -3.56
C SER A 112 12.92 10.17 -4.23
N CYS A 113 12.08 10.95 -4.94
CA CYS A 113 10.83 10.45 -5.54
C CYS A 113 10.44 11.17 -6.85
N ASP A 114 11.40 11.82 -7.51
CA ASP A 114 11.18 12.61 -8.73
C ASP A 114 10.63 11.77 -9.90
N ARG A 115 11.01 10.50 -9.98
CA ARG A 115 10.54 9.52 -10.97
C ARG A 115 9.25 8.87 -10.52
N ASP A 116 9.17 8.46 -9.24
CA ASP A 116 7.99 7.82 -8.66
C ASP A 116 6.73 8.69 -8.77
N SER A 117 6.88 10.00 -8.50
CA SER A 117 5.78 10.99 -8.63
C SER A 117 5.22 11.15 -10.05
N ARG A 118 5.87 10.57 -11.07
CA ARG A 118 5.43 10.58 -12.48
C ARG A 118 4.79 9.26 -12.90
N ILE A 119 4.81 8.23 -12.05
CA ILE A 119 4.27 6.91 -12.39
C ILE A 119 2.76 6.97 -12.56
N ALA A 120 2.01 7.53 -11.60
CA ALA A 120 0.54 7.58 -11.67
C ALA A 120 -0.03 8.18 -12.98
N PRO A 121 0.40 9.36 -13.45
CA PRO A 121 -0.06 9.88 -14.74
C PRO A 121 0.42 9.02 -15.92
N SER A 122 1.63 8.45 -15.87
CA SER A 122 2.14 7.57 -16.94
C SER A 122 1.35 6.27 -17.05
N LEU A 123 0.93 5.70 -15.91
CA LEU A 123 0.08 4.51 -15.88
C LEU A 123 -1.31 4.80 -16.44
N ALA A 124 -1.84 6.01 -16.26
CA ALA A 124 -3.15 6.37 -16.79
C ALA A 124 -3.18 6.39 -18.33
N ASP A 125 -2.02 6.52 -18.97
CA ASP A 125 -1.85 6.42 -20.42
C ASP A 125 -1.65 4.98 -20.92
N GLU A 126 -1.45 3.99 -20.03
CA GLU A 126 -1.24 2.59 -20.40
C GLU A 126 -2.56 1.94 -20.88
N PRO A 127 -2.64 1.47 -22.14
CA PRO A 127 -3.89 0.97 -22.72
C PRO A 127 -4.56 -0.17 -21.95
N MET A 128 -3.80 -1.00 -21.23
CA MET A 128 -4.35 -2.13 -20.47
C MET A 128 -5.15 -1.70 -19.23
N LEU A 129 -4.83 -0.56 -18.62
CA LEU A 129 -5.46 -0.11 -17.37
C LEU A 129 -6.08 1.28 -17.45
N ARG A 130 -6.15 1.85 -18.65
CA ARG A 130 -6.59 3.23 -18.87
C ARG A 130 -7.93 3.51 -18.16
N PRO A 131 -7.98 4.49 -17.23
CA PRO A 131 -9.23 4.90 -16.61
C PRO A 131 -10.08 5.71 -17.59
N ASP A 132 -11.38 5.83 -17.31
CA ASP A 132 -12.25 6.76 -18.03
C ASP A 132 -11.84 8.21 -17.77
N THR A 133 -11.32 8.48 -16.57
CA THR A 133 -10.84 9.80 -16.17
C THR A 133 -9.68 9.68 -15.19
N TYR A 134 -8.64 10.49 -15.40
CA TYR A 134 -7.59 10.72 -14.42
C TYR A 134 -7.76 12.11 -13.81
N HIS A 135 -7.72 12.19 -12.48
CA HIS A 135 -7.81 13.45 -11.74
C HIS A 135 -6.69 13.53 -10.71
N SER A 136 -6.03 14.67 -10.58
CA SER A 136 -5.02 14.88 -9.54
C SER A 136 -5.58 15.69 -8.38
N ILE A 137 -5.48 15.15 -7.16
CA ILE A 137 -5.90 15.82 -5.91
C ILE A 137 -4.96 17.00 -5.58
N GLY A 138 -3.71 16.97 -6.04
CA GLY A 138 -2.71 18.03 -5.80
C GLY A 138 -2.23 18.14 -4.35
N LEU A 139 -2.62 17.21 -3.48
CA LEU A 139 -2.19 17.09 -2.08
C LEU A 139 -1.27 15.88 -1.93
N VAL A 140 -0.47 15.86 -0.85
CA VAL A 140 0.35 14.70 -0.53
C VAL A 140 -0.47 13.64 0.18
N THR A 141 -0.34 12.40 -0.25
CA THR A 141 -0.81 11.22 0.47
C THR A 141 -0.10 10.01 -0.12
N GLU A 142 -0.37 8.84 0.44
CA GLU A 142 0.11 7.55 -0.03
C GLU A 142 -1.04 6.55 0.02
N GLY A 143 -1.02 5.56 -0.88
CA GLY A 143 -2.00 4.49 -0.88
C GLY A 143 -1.87 3.59 0.36
N GLY A 144 -0.67 3.38 0.90
CA GLY A 144 -0.47 2.58 2.11
C GLY A 144 -1.06 3.17 3.40
N ASN A 145 -1.37 4.48 3.40
CA ASN A 145 -2.04 5.12 4.53
C ASN A 145 -3.58 5.23 4.38
N ILE A 146 -4.16 4.60 3.36
CA ILE A 146 -5.59 4.65 3.05
C ILE A 146 -6.14 3.23 2.91
N GLU A 147 -7.06 2.86 3.78
CA GLU A 147 -7.71 1.55 3.76
C GLU A 147 -9.23 1.71 3.53
N SER A 148 -9.79 1.02 2.53
CA SER A 148 -11.23 1.10 2.21
C SER A 148 -11.95 -0.22 2.45
N ASP A 149 -13.16 -0.12 2.98
CA ASP A 149 -14.10 -1.24 3.10
C ASP A 149 -14.97 -1.48 1.85
N GLY A 150 -14.81 -0.66 0.79
CA GLY A 150 -15.66 -0.70 -0.41
C GLY A 150 -17.06 -0.10 -0.24
N THR A 151 -17.45 0.28 0.97
CA THR A 151 -18.81 0.77 1.29
C THR A 151 -18.84 2.22 1.80
N GLY A 152 -17.73 2.94 1.66
CA GLY A 152 -17.64 4.36 1.98
C GLY A 152 -16.97 4.66 3.34
N THR A 153 -16.33 3.66 3.96
CA THR A 153 -15.49 3.87 5.16
C THR A 153 -14.01 3.89 4.78
N LEU A 154 -13.33 4.94 5.23
CA LEU A 154 -11.88 5.05 5.25
C LEU A 154 -11.35 4.66 6.63
N LEU A 155 -10.41 3.73 6.71
CA LEU A 155 -9.57 3.48 7.87
C LEU A 155 -8.17 4.05 7.59
N THR A 156 -7.62 4.84 8.53
CA THR A 156 -6.33 5.51 8.36
C THR A 156 -5.66 5.79 9.70
N ASN A 157 -4.35 5.99 9.70
CA ASN A 157 -3.64 6.58 10.82
C ASN A 157 -3.56 8.10 10.64
N MET A 158 -4.21 8.84 11.53
CA MET A 158 -4.26 10.30 11.46
C MET A 158 -2.89 10.94 11.70
N ASP A 159 -2.00 10.28 12.45
CA ASP A 159 -0.65 10.76 12.68
C ASP A 159 0.14 10.84 11.37
N CYS A 160 0.01 9.82 10.52
CA CYS A 160 0.59 9.81 9.18
C CYS A 160 -0.15 10.78 8.23
N LEU A 161 -1.49 10.67 8.15
CA LEU A 161 -2.30 11.40 7.17
C LEU A 161 -2.16 12.92 7.32
N THR A 162 -2.00 13.38 8.55
CA THR A 162 -1.89 14.80 8.89
C THR A 162 -0.48 15.21 9.30
N HIS A 163 0.51 14.35 9.08
CA HIS A 163 1.90 14.63 9.45
C HIS A 163 2.37 15.94 8.80
N PRO A 164 3.01 16.87 9.56
CA PRO A 164 3.35 18.20 9.06
C PRO A 164 4.34 18.21 7.89
N ASN A 165 5.09 17.11 7.69
CA ASN A 165 5.98 16.98 6.54
C ASN A 165 5.26 16.59 5.24
N ARG A 166 3.99 16.13 5.29
CA ARG A 166 3.19 15.79 4.09
C ARG A 166 2.48 17.01 3.53
N ASN A 167 1.58 17.56 4.35
CA ASN A 167 0.78 18.73 4.03
C ASN A 167 0.87 19.72 5.18
N LYS A 168 0.90 21.01 4.86
CA LYS A 168 0.70 22.04 5.88
C LYS A 168 -0.64 21.81 6.60
N PRO A 169 -0.80 22.18 7.88
CA PRO A 169 -2.03 21.91 8.63
C PRO A 169 -3.33 22.34 7.91
N GLU A 170 -3.36 23.53 7.28
CA GLU A 170 -4.53 23.96 6.52
C GLU A 170 -4.85 23.08 5.28
N ALA A 171 -3.85 22.39 4.74
CA ALA A 171 -3.98 21.50 3.60
C ALA A 171 -4.32 20.05 4.03
N ALA A 172 -3.88 19.62 5.21
CA ALA A 172 -4.23 18.31 5.76
C ALA A 172 -5.74 18.15 5.97
N GLY A 173 -6.43 19.20 6.45
CA GLY A 173 -7.90 19.19 6.53
C GLY A 173 -8.57 19.02 5.17
N ARG A 174 -8.03 19.70 4.13
CA ARG A 174 -8.52 19.57 2.75
C ARG A 174 -8.28 18.20 2.15
N LEU A 175 -7.28 17.44 2.62
CA LEU A 175 -7.04 16.09 2.14
C LEU A 175 -8.19 15.17 2.52
N VAL A 176 -8.61 15.20 3.78
CA VAL A 176 -9.77 14.41 4.24
C VAL A 176 -11.01 14.79 3.46
N ASP A 177 -11.29 16.09 3.28
CA ASP A 177 -12.44 16.55 2.50
C ASP A 177 -12.34 16.10 1.02
N SER A 178 -11.15 16.18 0.42
CA SER A 178 -10.92 15.72 -0.95
C SER A 178 -11.12 14.21 -1.09
N LEU A 179 -10.68 13.41 -0.12
CA LEU A 179 -10.89 11.96 -0.11
C LEU A 179 -12.38 11.64 0.05
N ARG A 180 -13.10 12.36 0.93
CA ARG A 180 -14.56 12.21 1.05
C ARG A 180 -15.27 12.50 -0.25
N GLU A 181 -15.02 13.69 -0.81
CA GLU A 181 -15.65 14.12 -2.05
C GLU A 181 -15.28 13.19 -3.19
N MET A 182 -13.98 13.03 -3.49
CA MET A 182 -13.49 12.36 -4.70
C MET A 182 -13.53 10.84 -4.60
N ALA A 183 -13.12 10.26 -3.47
CA ALA A 183 -13.07 8.82 -3.30
C ALA A 183 -14.37 8.21 -2.72
N GLY A 184 -15.34 9.04 -2.35
CA GLY A 184 -16.66 8.60 -1.90
C GLY A 184 -16.64 8.03 -0.49
N PHE A 185 -15.75 8.54 0.37
CA PHE A 185 -15.77 8.19 1.79
C PHE A 185 -16.77 9.06 2.53
N ASP A 186 -17.81 8.47 3.11
CA ASP A 186 -18.75 9.17 3.98
C ASP A 186 -18.27 9.16 5.43
N ARG A 187 -17.43 8.17 5.77
CA ARG A 187 -16.95 7.91 7.12
C ARG A 187 -15.44 7.77 7.15
N VAL A 188 -14.83 8.29 8.20
CA VAL A 188 -13.40 8.12 8.50
C VAL A 188 -13.25 7.52 9.90
N ILE A 189 -12.55 6.41 9.99
CA ILE A 189 -12.03 5.80 11.21
C ILE A 189 -10.55 6.17 11.28
N GLY A 190 -10.21 7.07 12.20
CA GLY A 190 -8.83 7.53 12.39
C GLY A 190 -8.25 6.96 13.68
N ILE A 191 -7.21 6.15 13.56
CA ILE A 191 -6.38 5.77 14.72
C ILE A 191 -5.29 6.83 14.94
N THR A 192 -4.76 6.91 16.16
CA THR A 192 -3.69 7.84 16.58
C THR A 192 -2.79 7.18 17.62
N GLY A 193 -1.56 7.68 17.75
CA GLY A 193 -0.60 7.26 18.76
C GLY A 193 -0.12 5.81 18.60
N VAL A 194 -0.29 5.23 17.42
CA VAL A 194 0.07 3.83 17.11
C VAL A 194 1.07 3.79 15.97
N ARG A 195 2.13 2.98 16.11
CA ARG A 195 3.15 2.78 15.07
C ARG A 195 3.97 1.51 15.28
N LEU A 196 4.62 1.06 14.21
CA LEU A 196 5.67 0.05 14.28
C LEU A 196 7.05 0.70 14.48
N LEU A 197 7.93 0.06 15.23
CA LEU A 197 9.33 0.44 15.31
C LEU A 197 10.04 0.07 14.01
N GLY A 198 10.91 0.97 13.53
CA GLY A 198 11.60 0.81 12.25
C GLY A 198 10.79 1.23 11.03
N ASP A 199 9.55 1.68 11.23
CA ASP A 199 8.71 2.18 10.15
C ASP A 199 9.11 3.60 9.74
N ASP A 200 9.43 3.77 8.47
CA ASP A 200 9.79 5.06 7.87
C ASP A 200 8.60 5.77 7.22
N THR A 201 7.40 5.23 7.32
CA THR A 201 6.20 5.79 6.68
C THR A 201 5.42 6.77 7.57
N ASP A 202 5.82 6.94 8.83
CA ASP A 202 5.09 7.68 9.88
C ASP A 202 3.82 6.99 10.38
N GLY A 203 3.73 5.67 10.24
CA GLY A 203 2.67 4.82 10.78
C GLY A 203 1.58 4.50 9.76
N HIS A 204 1.94 4.07 8.56
CA HIS A 204 0.95 3.61 7.57
C HIS A 204 -0.02 2.57 8.15
N ILE A 205 -1.29 2.71 7.76
CA ILE A 205 -2.37 1.87 8.25
C ILE A 205 -2.27 0.43 7.73
N ASP A 206 -1.73 0.22 6.52
CA ASP A 206 -1.59 -1.09 5.87
C ASP A 206 -0.72 -2.10 6.65
N THR A 207 0.15 -1.61 7.54
CA THR A 207 0.96 -2.45 8.44
C THR A 207 0.33 -2.66 9.82
N LEU A 208 -0.71 -1.89 10.16
CA LEU A 208 -1.30 -1.81 11.50
C LEU A 208 -2.71 -2.41 11.57
N ALA A 209 -3.58 -2.09 10.62
CA ALA A 209 -4.96 -2.58 10.59
C ALA A 209 -5.52 -2.55 9.17
N ARG A 210 -6.12 -3.66 8.74
CA ARG A 210 -6.67 -3.81 7.38
C ARG A 210 -8.08 -4.36 7.41
N PHE A 211 -8.94 -3.88 6.52
CA PHE A 211 -10.23 -4.52 6.34
C PHE A 211 -10.02 -5.87 5.65
N CYS A 212 -10.72 -6.90 6.14
CA CYS A 212 -10.80 -8.20 5.46
C CYS A 212 -12.23 -8.54 5.01
N ARG A 213 -13.19 -7.75 5.48
CA ARG A 213 -14.61 -7.75 5.13
C ARG A 213 -15.19 -6.41 5.53
N THR A 214 -16.40 -6.11 5.07
CA THR A 214 -17.12 -4.87 5.42
C THR A 214 -17.40 -4.71 6.92
N ASP A 215 -17.38 -5.80 7.68
CA ASP A 215 -17.67 -5.85 9.12
C ASP A 215 -16.51 -6.42 9.96
N ALA A 216 -15.32 -6.63 9.37
CA ALA A 216 -14.19 -7.25 10.05
C ALA A 216 -12.84 -6.57 9.77
N ILE A 217 -12.06 -6.34 10.82
CA ILE A 217 -10.76 -5.67 10.78
C ILE A 217 -9.70 -6.62 11.34
N LEU A 218 -8.68 -6.92 10.53
CA LEU A 218 -7.44 -7.53 11.00
C LEU A 218 -6.57 -6.43 11.61
N PHE A 219 -5.95 -6.65 12.76
CA PHE A 219 -5.13 -5.64 13.42
C PHE A 219 -3.90 -6.24 14.13
N ALA A 220 -2.82 -5.45 14.19
CA ALA A 220 -1.55 -5.92 14.69
C ALA A 220 -1.56 -5.97 16.22
N THR A 221 -1.04 -7.07 16.78
CA THR A 221 -0.75 -7.22 18.21
C THR A 221 0.71 -7.66 18.39
N CYS A 222 1.27 -7.48 19.58
CA CYS A 222 2.61 -7.99 19.87
C CYS A 222 2.69 -8.55 21.28
N ASP A 223 3.76 -9.30 21.55
CA ASP A 223 4.03 -9.84 22.88
C ASP A 223 4.15 -8.71 23.91
N PRO A 224 3.40 -8.72 25.03
CA PRO A 224 3.59 -7.78 26.13
C PRO A 224 5.02 -7.75 26.72
N GLY A 225 5.80 -8.81 26.51
CA GLY A 225 7.22 -8.88 26.84
C GLY A 225 8.13 -8.05 25.92
N ASP A 226 7.65 -7.63 24.74
CA ASP A 226 8.33 -6.67 23.88
C ASP A 226 8.11 -5.25 24.41
N THR A 227 8.90 -4.88 25.40
CA THR A 227 8.76 -3.60 26.11
C THR A 227 9.00 -2.37 25.24
N GLU A 228 9.61 -2.53 24.05
CA GLU A 228 9.84 -1.43 23.11
C GLU A 228 8.62 -1.19 22.21
N GLN A 229 8.06 -2.26 21.62
CA GLN A 229 6.95 -2.17 20.66
C GLN A 229 5.58 -2.14 21.35
N TYR A 230 5.40 -2.90 22.43
CA TYR A 230 4.10 -3.06 23.07
C TYR A 230 3.45 -1.73 23.48
N PRO A 231 4.14 -0.78 24.12
CA PRO A 231 3.52 0.51 24.47
C PRO A 231 3.04 1.32 23.26
N LEU A 232 3.63 1.12 22.08
CA LEU A 232 3.28 1.81 20.84
C LEU A 232 2.14 1.14 20.08
N LEU A 233 1.79 -0.11 20.41
CA LEU A 233 0.77 -0.87 19.70
C LEU A 233 -0.46 -1.18 20.56
N ALA A 234 -0.28 -1.29 21.89
CA ALA A 234 -1.34 -1.61 22.84
C ALA A 234 -2.62 -0.75 22.71
N PRO A 235 -2.58 0.55 22.36
CA PRO A 235 -3.80 1.33 22.19
C PRO A 235 -4.65 0.96 20.97
N LEU A 236 -4.15 0.15 20.03
CA LEU A 236 -4.82 -0.11 18.75
C LEU A 236 -6.14 -0.85 18.92
N GLU A 237 -6.16 -1.91 19.73
CA GLU A 237 -7.35 -2.74 19.95
C GLU A 237 -8.50 -1.91 20.53
N ASP A 238 -8.21 -1.14 21.59
CA ASP A 238 -9.20 -0.28 22.26
C ASP A 238 -9.75 0.79 21.31
N GLN A 239 -8.90 1.39 20.46
CA GLN A 239 -9.32 2.35 19.46
C GLN A 239 -10.26 1.72 18.42
N LEU A 240 -9.93 0.54 17.90
CA LEU A 240 -10.77 -0.17 16.94
C LEU A 240 -12.09 -0.64 17.58
N ALA A 241 -12.06 -1.15 18.81
CA ALA A 241 -13.25 -1.61 19.54
C ALA A 241 -14.24 -0.48 19.86
N ALA A 242 -13.76 0.76 19.95
CA ALA A 242 -14.60 1.94 20.10
C ALA A 242 -15.35 2.34 18.81
N THR A 243 -14.96 1.80 17.65
CA THR A 243 -15.57 2.13 16.36
C THR A 243 -16.75 1.22 16.03
N ARG A 244 -17.53 1.57 15.00
CA ARG A 244 -18.74 0.82 14.60
C ARG A 244 -18.78 0.66 13.09
N THR A 245 -19.53 -0.31 12.59
CA THR A 245 -19.88 -0.41 11.16
C THR A 245 -20.85 0.71 10.77
N THR A 246 -21.15 0.85 9.48
CA THR A 246 -22.20 1.76 8.98
C THR A 246 -23.61 1.40 9.47
N SER A 247 -23.81 0.15 9.90
CA SER A 247 -25.05 -0.32 10.52
C SER A 247 -25.03 -0.18 12.06
N GLU A 248 -24.09 0.57 12.62
CA GLU A 248 -23.90 0.77 14.07
C GLU A 248 -23.56 -0.49 14.88
N ALA A 249 -23.14 -1.57 14.22
CA ALA A 249 -22.66 -2.78 14.89
C ALA A 249 -21.18 -2.64 15.29
N ALA A 250 -20.71 -3.44 16.24
CA ALA A 250 -19.27 -3.57 16.49
C ALA A 250 -18.59 -4.30 15.31
N TYR A 251 -17.35 -3.94 15.00
CA TYR A 251 -16.53 -4.72 14.06
C TYR A 251 -16.12 -6.05 14.70
N ASP A 252 -15.99 -7.09 13.88
CA ASP A 252 -15.28 -8.31 14.21
C ASP A 252 -13.77 -8.04 14.16
N LEU A 253 -13.13 -7.97 15.33
CA LEU A 253 -11.71 -7.63 15.44
C LEU A 253 -10.87 -8.90 15.52
N LEU A 254 -9.99 -9.08 14.54
CA LEU A 254 -9.17 -10.26 14.37
C LEU A 254 -7.69 -9.91 14.60
N ALA A 255 -7.17 -10.27 15.77
CA ALA A 255 -5.78 -10.00 16.12
C ALA A 255 -4.81 -10.83 15.26
N VAL A 256 -3.78 -10.16 14.75
CA VAL A 256 -2.66 -10.76 14.01
C VAL A 256 -1.37 -10.43 14.76
N PRO A 257 -0.65 -11.42 15.31
CA PRO A 257 0.60 -11.15 16.02
C PRO A 257 1.66 -10.62 15.06
N LEU A 258 2.46 -9.66 15.48
CA LEU A 258 3.68 -9.30 14.76
C LEU A 258 4.66 -10.49 14.77
N PRO A 259 5.51 -10.62 13.74
CA PRO A 259 6.65 -11.53 13.77
C PRO A 259 7.56 -11.25 14.97
N GLN A 260 8.38 -12.22 15.37
CA GLN A 260 9.46 -11.98 16.32
C GLN A 260 10.34 -10.83 15.83
N PRO A 261 10.87 -9.98 16.73
CA PRO A 261 11.62 -8.79 16.34
C PRO A 261 12.80 -9.11 15.41
N LEU A 262 12.73 -8.62 14.18
CA LEU A 262 13.80 -8.69 13.19
C LEU A 262 14.66 -7.43 13.26
N ARG A 263 15.94 -7.58 12.94
CA ARG A 263 16.89 -6.46 12.89
C ARG A 263 17.71 -6.48 11.61
N SER A 264 18.03 -5.29 11.11
CA SER A 264 18.98 -5.08 10.01
C SER A 264 20.39 -5.53 10.43
N PRO A 265 21.33 -5.68 9.47
CA PRO A 265 22.74 -5.90 9.79
C PRO A 265 23.35 -4.84 10.72
N ASP A 266 22.84 -3.61 10.67
CA ASP A 266 23.26 -2.48 11.51
C ASP A 266 22.60 -2.49 12.91
N GLY A 267 21.67 -3.42 13.16
CA GLY A 267 21.00 -3.60 14.44
C GLY A 267 19.68 -2.84 14.59
N ASP A 268 19.27 -2.08 13.58
CA ASP A 268 17.99 -1.37 13.57
C ASP A 268 16.83 -2.35 13.49
N ARG A 269 15.75 -2.07 14.23
CA ARG A 269 14.55 -2.91 14.20
C ARG A 269 13.83 -2.73 12.85
N LEU A 270 13.38 -3.83 12.26
CA LEU A 270 12.63 -3.81 11.00
C LEU A 270 11.11 -3.81 11.26
N PRO A 271 10.30 -3.06 10.48
CA PRO A 271 8.85 -2.95 10.67
C PRO A 271 8.10 -4.13 10.04
N ALA A 272 8.47 -5.36 10.43
CA ALA A 272 7.86 -6.58 9.91
C ALA A 272 6.40 -6.73 10.39
N SER A 273 5.46 -7.01 9.48
CA SER A 273 4.04 -7.18 9.79
C SER A 273 3.36 -8.10 8.78
N TYR A 274 2.66 -9.14 9.27
CA TYR A 274 1.84 -10.02 8.42
C TYR A 274 0.64 -9.31 7.79
N LEU A 275 0.26 -8.13 8.31
CA LEU A 275 -0.84 -7.34 7.76
C LEU A 275 -0.51 -6.68 6.44
N ASN A 276 0.77 -6.57 6.09
CA ASN A 276 1.20 -6.05 4.80
C ASN A 276 1.06 -7.10 3.69
N PHE A 277 -0.07 -7.81 3.69
CA PHE A 277 -0.46 -8.78 2.68
C PHE A 277 -1.08 -8.07 1.48
N LEU A 278 -1.09 -8.77 0.34
CA LEU A 278 -1.75 -8.35 -0.88
C LEU A 278 -2.91 -9.30 -1.21
N ILE A 279 -4.14 -8.77 -1.28
CA ILE A 279 -5.28 -9.54 -1.80
C ILE A 279 -5.25 -9.50 -3.33
N THR A 280 -5.43 -10.67 -3.94
CA THR A 280 -5.62 -10.86 -5.37
C THR A 280 -6.93 -11.59 -5.62
N ASN A 281 -7.41 -11.64 -6.86
CA ASN A 281 -8.70 -12.25 -7.21
C ASN A 281 -8.86 -13.69 -6.69
N GLU A 282 -7.79 -14.49 -6.65
CA GLU A 282 -7.85 -15.90 -6.23
C GLU A 282 -6.94 -16.26 -5.05
N LYS A 283 -6.03 -15.37 -4.63
CA LYS A 283 -5.00 -15.66 -3.62
C LYS A 283 -4.79 -14.47 -2.68
N VAL A 284 -4.31 -14.73 -1.47
CA VAL A 284 -3.75 -13.71 -0.58
C VAL A 284 -2.26 -13.99 -0.45
N LEU A 285 -1.43 -13.01 -0.82
CA LEU A 285 0.03 -13.09 -0.71
C LEU A 285 0.43 -12.47 0.62
N ILE A 286 0.92 -13.29 1.54
CA ILE A 286 1.28 -12.87 2.90
C ILE A 286 2.82 -12.83 3.01
N PRO A 287 3.41 -11.75 3.57
CA PRO A 287 4.85 -11.71 3.78
C PRO A 287 5.26 -12.75 4.84
N ILE A 288 6.39 -13.42 4.62
CA ILE A 288 6.94 -14.41 5.54
C ILE A 288 8.32 -13.97 6.03
N TYR A 289 8.60 -14.21 7.30
CA TYR A 289 9.77 -13.66 7.97
C TYR A 289 10.73 -14.72 8.54
N GLY A 290 10.52 -16.00 8.17
CA GLY A 290 11.27 -17.12 8.75
C GLY A 290 10.91 -17.40 10.21
N ASP A 291 9.75 -16.92 10.64
CA ASP A 291 9.19 -17.05 11.98
C ASP A 291 8.22 -18.24 12.05
N PRO A 292 8.11 -18.96 13.19
CA PRO A 292 7.16 -20.07 13.36
C PRO A 292 5.69 -19.68 13.50
N ALA A 293 5.36 -18.40 13.73
CA ALA A 293 4.00 -17.89 13.94
C ALA A 293 3.08 -18.03 12.73
#